data_AF-A0A0F8XD54-F1
#
_entry.id   AF-A0A0F8XD54-F1
#
_cell.length_a   1.000
_cell.length_b   1.000
_cell.length_c   1.000
_cell.angle_alpha   90.00
_cell.angle_beta   90.00
_cell.angle_gamma   90.00
#
_symmetry.space_group_name_H-M   'P 1'
#
loop_
_entity.id
_entity.type
_entity.pdbx_description
1 polymer ?
#
loop_
_entity_poly.entity_id
_entity_poly.type
_entity_poly.pdbx_seq_one_letter_code
_entity_poly.pdbx_strand_id
1 'polypeptide(L)'
;AKNGKKREIPINQQTREFLFDFISFKEGHSEPTFPDSYLFISKFTGNPLSSRDFQRIVKELSILSIGHSISPHTLRHTFATRLLKHTNLRVIQELLGHSSIQTTQIYTHVNSSDSQLAIDKLLNVISEE
;
A
#
# COMPACT_ATOMS: atom_id res chain seq x y z
N ALA A 1 -12.13 -1.74 -7.94
CA ALA A 1 -11.85 -3.12 -7.49
C ALA A 1 -12.41 -4.12 -8.51
N LYS A 2 -11.94 -5.38 -8.55
CA LYS A 2 -12.32 -6.44 -9.52
C LYS A 2 -13.83 -6.79 -9.54
N ASN A 3 -14.60 -6.16 -8.65
CA ASN A 3 -16.04 -6.31 -8.39
C ASN A 3 -16.77 -4.96 -8.26
N GLY A 4 -16.18 -3.85 -8.72
CA GLY A 4 -16.82 -2.53 -8.74
C GLY A 4 -17.04 -1.87 -7.36
N LYS A 5 -16.76 -2.56 -6.25
CA LYS A 5 -16.94 -2.01 -4.90
C LYS A 5 -16.00 -0.81 -4.68
N LYS A 6 -16.60 0.35 -4.39
CA LYS A 6 -15.91 1.52 -3.84
C LYS A 6 -15.41 1.17 -2.43
N ARG A 7 -14.24 1.69 -2.08
CA ARG A 7 -13.65 1.52 -0.75
C ARG A 7 -12.97 2.81 -0.36
N GLU A 8 -13.09 3.17 0.90
CA GLU A 8 -12.33 4.26 1.49
C GLU A 8 -11.07 3.69 2.10
N ILE A 9 -9.93 4.32 1.84
CA ILE A 9 -8.63 3.88 2.34
C ILE A 9 -8.04 5.06 3.11
N PRO A 10 -7.82 4.93 4.44
CA PRO A 10 -7.15 5.96 5.20
C PRO A 10 -5.72 6.11 4.68
N ILE A 11 -5.33 7.36 4.43
CA ILE A 11 -3.96 7.74 4.09
C ILE A 11 -3.38 8.56 5.23
N ASN A 12 -2.09 8.38 5.50
CA ASN A 12 -1.40 9.15 6.53
C ASN A 12 -1.24 10.62 6.10
N GLN A 13 -0.91 11.47 7.06
CA GLN A 13 -0.76 12.91 6.84
C GLN A 13 0.29 13.22 5.77
N GLN A 14 1.44 12.55 5.83
CA GLN A 14 2.53 12.74 4.85
C GLN A 14 2.08 12.43 3.41
N THR A 15 1.35 11.34 3.18
CA THR A 15 0.82 11.00 1.84
C THR A 15 -0.19 12.03 1.38
N ARG A 16 -1.01 12.55 2.30
CA ARG A 16 -2.00 13.59 2.01
C ARG A 16 -1.31 14.88 1.54
N GLU A 17 -0.28 15.31 2.25
CA GLU A 17 0.53 16.49 1.89
C GLU A 17 1.15 16.32 0.49
N PHE A 18 1.79 15.18 0.22
CA PHE A 18 2.35 14.89 -1.11
C PHE A 18 1.29 14.90 -2.22
N LEU A 19 0.08 14.40 -1.96
CA LEU A 19 -1.00 14.44 -2.94
C LEU A 19 -1.48 15.87 -3.21
N PHE A 20 -1.58 16.72 -2.18
CA PHE A 20 -1.93 18.13 -2.35
C PHE A 20 -0.86 18.90 -3.12
N ASP A 21 0.42 18.69 -2.80
CA ASP A 21 1.53 19.30 -3.53
C ASP A 21 1.52 18.87 -5.00
N PHE A 22 1.25 17.58 -5.26
CA PHE A 22 1.15 17.04 -6.61
C PHE A 22 -0.04 17.61 -7.40
N ILE A 23 -1.20 17.76 -6.76
CA ILE A 23 -2.38 18.40 -7.38
C ILE A 23 -2.07 19.86 -7.72
N SER A 24 -1.48 20.60 -6.78
CA SER A 24 -1.08 22.01 -6.99
C SER A 24 -0.07 22.15 -8.12
N PHE A 25 0.89 21.22 -8.20
CA PHE A 25 1.84 21.13 -9.31
C PHE A 25 1.13 20.91 -10.65
N LYS A 26 0.15 20.00 -10.72
CA LYS A 26 -0.63 19.74 -11.94
C LYS A 26 -1.41 20.98 -12.40
N GLU A 27 -2.06 21.67 -11.47
CA GLU A 27 -2.80 22.91 -11.75
C GLU A 27 -1.88 23.98 -12.35
N GLY A 28 -0.68 24.15 -11.76
CA GLY A 28 0.33 25.07 -12.29
C GLY A 28 0.84 24.72 -13.71
N HIS A 29 0.66 23.47 -14.14
CA HIS A 29 1.03 22.99 -15.48
C HIS A 29 -0.18 22.83 -16.41
N SER A 30 -1.34 23.36 -16.05
CA SER A 30 -2.59 23.24 -16.82
C SER A 30 -3.01 21.77 -17.09
N GLU A 31 -2.61 20.85 -16.21
CA GLU A 31 -3.07 19.46 -16.25
C GLU A 31 -4.45 19.33 -15.56
N PRO A 32 -5.34 18.43 -16.03
CA PRO A 32 -6.66 18.25 -15.41
C PRO A 32 -6.56 17.78 -13.94
N THR A 33 -7.34 18.42 -13.06
CA THR A 33 -7.49 18.07 -11.63
C THR A 33 -8.94 17.95 -11.16
N PHE A 34 -9.90 17.92 -12.08
CA PHE A 34 -11.33 17.74 -11.77
C PHE A 34 -11.60 16.38 -11.10
N PRO A 35 -12.67 16.24 -10.29
CA PRO A 35 -13.00 15.00 -9.58
C PRO A 35 -13.09 13.74 -10.46
N ASP A 36 -13.53 13.88 -11.71
CA ASP A 36 -13.69 12.77 -12.66
C ASP A 36 -12.44 12.54 -13.55
N SER A 37 -11.38 13.32 -13.35
CA SER A 37 -10.12 13.18 -14.08
C SER A 37 -9.19 12.16 -13.42
N TYR A 38 -8.30 11.56 -14.21
CA TYR A 38 -7.26 10.70 -13.68
C TYR A 38 -6.16 11.53 -13.02
N LEU A 39 -5.88 11.27 -11.74
CA LEU A 39 -4.82 11.97 -11.01
C LEU A 39 -3.44 11.75 -11.64
N PHE A 40 -3.15 10.51 -12.04
CA PHE A 40 -1.88 10.12 -12.66
C PHE A 40 -2.07 9.88 -14.16
N ILE A 41 -1.40 10.70 -14.98
CA ILE A 41 -1.40 10.62 -16.43
C ILE A 41 0.03 10.50 -16.97
N SER A 42 0.17 9.93 -18.16
CA SER A 42 1.44 9.93 -18.89
C SER A 42 1.67 11.31 -19.51
N LYS A 43 2.83 11.92 -19.24
CA LYS A 43 3.24 13.18 -19.87
C LYS A 43 3.37 13.08 -21.39
N PHE A 44 3.65 11.89 -21.92
CA PHE A 44 3.88 11.68 -23.35
C PHE A 44 2.58 11.53 -24.14
N THR A 45 1.56 10.90 -23.54
CA THR A 45 0.33 10.53 -24.25
C THR A 45 -0.91 11.27 -23.74
N GLY A 46 -0.85 11.93 -22.58
CA GLY A 46 -2.01 12.53 -21.90
C GLY A 46 -3.00 11.51 -21.35
N ASN A 47 -2.81 10.23 -21.63
CA ASN A 47 -3.67 9.14 -21.18
C ASN A 47 -3.40 8.78 -19.72
N PRO A 48 -4.34 8.07 -19.06
CA PRO A 48 -4.12 7.55 -17.71
C PRO A 48 -2.85 6.70 -17.64
N LEU A 49 -2.09 6.85 -16.56
CA LEU A 49 -0.84 6.12 -16.37
C LEU A 49 -1.13 4.61 -16.41
N SER A 50 -0.49 3.91 -17.36
CA SER A 50 -0.74 2.46 -17.51
C SER A 50 -0.01 1.66 -16.41
N SER A 51 -0.48 0.44 -16.16
CA SER A 51 0.22 -0.49 -15.25
C SER A 51 1.67 -0.75 -15.68
N ARG A 52 1.94 -0.75 -17.00
CA ARG A 52 3.29 -0.95 -17.54
C ARG A 52 4.17 0.26 -17.27
N ASP A 53 3.63 1.47 -17.43
CA ASP A 53 4.36 2.71 -17.10
C ASP A 53 4.68 2.77 -15.61
N PHE A 54 3.71 2.46 -14.76
CA PHE A 54 3.94 2.43 -13.32
C PHE A 54 4.99 1.39 -12.91
N GLN A 55 4.95 0.18 -13.49
CA GLN A 55 5.98 -0.83 -13.26
C GLN A 55 7.37 -0.35 -13.69
N ARG A 56 7.47 0.32 -14.85
CA ARG A 56 8.71 0.88 -15.36
C ARG A 56 9.26 1.97 -14.45
N ILE A 57 8.41 2.93 -14.03
CA ILE A 57 8.78 4.01 -13.12
C ILE A 57 9.31 3.45 -11.79
N VAL A 58 8.59 2.49 -11.20
CA VAL A 58 9.03 1.85 -9.94
C VAL A 58 10.38 1.15 -10.10
N LYS A 59 10.58 0.44 -11.20
CA LYS A 59 11.85 -0.25 -11.49
C LYS A 59 13.01 0.74 -11.65
N GLU A 60 12.82 1.80 -12.44
CA GLU A 60 13.85 2.81 -12.69
C GLU A 60 14.23 3.54 -11.40
N LEU A 61 13.24 4.01 -10.64
CA LEU A 61 13.48 4.73 -9.39
C LEU A 61 14.14 3.84 -8.34
N SER A 62 13.78 2.55 -8.25
CA SER A 62 14.39 1.67 -7.25
C SER A 62 15.85 1.37 -7.55
N ILE A 63 16.23 1.21 -8.82
CA ILE A 63 17.64 1.04 -9.18
C ILE A 63 18.44 2.28 -8.76
N LEU A 64 17.90 3.47 -8.99
CA LEU A 64 18.54 4.73 -8.62
C LEU A 64 18.60 4.96 -7.10
N SER A 65 17.55 4.60 -6.37
CA SER A 65 17.44 4.91 -4.94
C SER A 65 18.04 3.85 -4.01
N ILE A 66 17.98 2.57 -4.40
CA ILE A 66 18.37 1.43 -3.55
C ILE A 66 19.27 0.40 -4.26
N GLY A 67 19.70 0.67 -5.49
CA GLY A 67 20.72 -0.13 -6.19
C GLY A 67 20.22 -1.44 -6.80
N HIS A 68 18.92 -1.76 -6.72
CA HIS A 68 18.35 -2.95 -7.36
C HIS A 68 16.90 -2.73 -7.81
N SER A 69 16.44 -3.54 -8.76
CA SER A 69 15.07 -3.47 -9.27
C SER A 69 14.06 -4.05 -8.28
N ILE A 70 12.94 -3.37 -8.08
CA ILE A 70 11.75 -3.91 -7.40
C ILE A 70 10.52 -3.72 -8.30
N SER A 71 9.40 -4.33 -7.91
CA SER A 71 8.12 -4.17 -8.59
C SER A 71 7.06 -3.56 -7.66
N PRO A 72 5.92 -3.09 -8.21
CA PRO A 72 4.76 -2.72 -7.39
C PRO A 72 4.29 -3.81 -6.42
N HIS A 73 4.47 -5.08 -6.77
CA HIS A 73 4.14 -6.20 -5.88
C HIS A 73 5.07 -6.25 -4.67
N THR A 74 6.36 -5.94 -4.84
CA THR A 74 7.32 -5.82 -3.74
C THR A 74 6.91 -4.72 -2.77
N LEU A 75 6.51 -3.55 -3.28
CA LEU A 75 6.02 -2.43 -2.45
C LEU A 75 4.76 -2.84 -1.65
N ARG A 76 3.78 -3.47 -2.31
CA ARG A 76 2.57 -3.98 -1.63
C ARG A 76 2.90 -5.01 -0.56
N HIS A 77 3.82 -5.94 -0.85
CA HIS A 77 4.24 -6.97 0.10
C HIS A 77 4.90 -6.33 1.32
N THR A 78 5.84 -5.40 1.11
CA THR A 78 6.49 -4.67 2.21
C THR A 78 5.49 -3.89 3.06
N PHE A 79 4.49 -3.24 2.44
CA PHE A 79 3.43 -2.58 3.19
C PHE A 79 2.66 -3.57 4.08
N ALA A 80 2.22 -4.70 3.50
CA ALA A 80 1.46 -5.71 4.22
C ALA A 80 2.24 -6.34 5.38
N THR A 81 3.48 -6.76 5.15
CA THR A 81 4.30 -7.41 6.19
C THR A 81 4.73 -6.46 7.29
N ARG A 82 4.99 -5.17 6.97
CA ARG A 82 5.26 -4.17 8.00
C ARG A 82 4.02 -3.92 8.85
N LEU A 83 2.84 -3.88 8.24
CA LEU A 83 1.60 -3.63 8.96
C LEU A 83 1.20 -4.82 9.86
N LEU A 84 1.53 -6.05 9.47
CA LEU A 84 1.30 -7.26 10.27
C LEU A 84 1.94 -7.22 11.66
N LYS A 85 3.05 -6.49 11.82
CA LYS A 85 3.70 -6.33 13.13
C LYS A 85 2.92 -5.43 14.10
N HIS A 86 1.97 -4.66 13.59
CA HIS A 86 1.30 -3.59 14.33
C HIS A 86 -0.23 -3.72 14.32
N THR A 87 -0.80 -4.64 13.53
CA THR A 87 -2.25 -4.81 13.43
C THR A 87 -2.63 -6.24 13.06
N ASN A 88 -3.92 -6.54 13.13
CA ASN A 88 -4.44 -7.86 12.79
C ASN A 88 -4.61 -8.03 11.26
N LEU A 89 -4.70 -9.28 10.83
CA LEU A 89 -4.85 -9.61 9.41
C LEU A 89 -6.11 -9.01 8.76
N ARG A 90 -7.17 -8.78 9.55
CA ARG A 90 -8.42 -8.27 9.03
C ARG A 90 -8.29 -6.82 8.55
N VAL A 91 -7.63 -5.98 9.33
CA VAL A 91 -7.32 -4.58 8.96
C VAL A 91 -6.46 -4.54 7.69
N ILE A 92 -5.45 -5.41 7.59
CA ILE A 92 -4.58 -5.50 6.40
C ILE A 92 -5.39 -5.92 5.17
N GLN A 93 -6.27 -6.90 5.31
CA GLN A 93 -7.13 -7.37 4.22
C GLN A 93 -8.02 -6.24 3.68
N GLU A 94 -8.60 -5.43 4.56
CA GLU A 94 -9.46 -4.30 4.21
C GLU A 94 -8.68 -3.21 3.47
N LEU A 95 -7.49 -2.84 3.97
CA LEU A 95 -6.61 -1.83 3.34
C LEU A 95 -6.11 -2.27 1.96
N LEU A 96 -5.78 -3.55 1.79
CA LEU A 96 -5.38 -4.08 0.48
C LEU A 96 -6.58 -4.35 -0.43
N GLY A 97 -7.76 -4.51 0.16
CA GLY A 97 -9.02 -4.96 -0.46
C GLY A 97 -8.87 -6.27 -1.21
N HIS A 98 -8.23 -7.24 -0.55
CA HIS A 98 -8.19 -8.62 -1.01
C HIS A 98 -9.54 -9.30 -0.77
N SER A 99 -10.15 -9.85 -1.83
CA SER A 99 -11.44 -10.53 -1.75
C SER A 99 -11.39 -11.86 -0.99
N SER A 100 -10.20 -12.44 -0.80
CA SER A 100 -9.98 -13.65 -0.01
C SER A 100 -8.90 -13.42 1.04
N ILE A 101 -9.09 -14.02 2.22
CA ILE A 101 -8.12 -14.01 3.31
C ILE A 101 -6.85 -14.80 2.94
N GLN A 102 -6.94 -15.77 2.03
CA GLN A 102 -5.80 -16.57 1.54
C GLN A 102 -4.75 -15.72 0.82
N THR A 103 -5.14 -14.63 0.16
CA THR A 103 -4.18 -13.69 -0.47
C THR A 103 -3.43 -12.84 0.57
N THR A 104 -3.95 -12.75 1.79
CA THR A 104 -3.34 -12.02 2.91
C THR A 104 -2.55 -12.96 3.83
N GLN A 105 -2.91 -14.25 3.89
CA GLN A 105 -2.15 -15.30 4.59
C GLN A 105 -0.76 -15.54 4.01
N ILE A 106 -0.51 -15.16 2.75
CA ILE A 106 0.84 -15.20 2.15
C ILE A 106 1.82 -14.28 2.92
N TYR A 107 1.32 -13.32 3.70
CA TYR A 107 2.15 -12.41 4.51
C TYR A 107 2.35 -12.90 5.95
N THR A 108 1.60 -13.91 6.40
CA THR A 108 1.85 -14.56 7.69
C THR A 108 2.78 -15.75 7.49
N HIS A 109 4.08 -15.53 7.61
CA HIS A 109 4.94 -16.59 8.12
C HIS A 109 4.71 -16.65 9.62
N VAL A 110 3.80 -17.52 10.07
CA VAL A 110 3.66 -17.80 11.49
C VAL A 110 4.92 -18.58 11.90
N ASN A 111 5.92 -17.88 12.40
CA ASN A 111 7.09 -18.52 13.01
C ASN A 111 6.69 -19.01 14.41
N SER A 112 7.21 -20.16 14.86
CA SER A 112 6.84 -20.72 16.17
C SER A 112 7.14 -19.77 17.34
N SER A 113 8.06 -18.83 17.15
CA SER A 113 8.37 -17.74 18.08
C SER A 113 7.17 -16.84 18.39
N ASP A 114 6.30 -16.60 17.40
CA ASP A 114 5.17 -15.68 17.53
C ASP A 114 4.04 -16.33 18.36
N SER A 115 3.88 -17.65 18.25
CA SER A 115 2.95 -18.43 19.08
C SER A 115 3.37 -18.44 20.55
N GLN A 116 4.67 -18.59 20.81
CA GLN A 116 5.21 -18.57 22.18
C GLN A 116 4.99 -17.20 22.84
N LEU A 117 5.30 -16.11 22.13
CA LEU A 117 5.08 -14.73 22.59
C LEU A 117 3.61 -14.40 22.86
N ALA A 118 2.68 -15.01 22.10
CA ALA A 118 1.25 -14.84 22.32
C ALA A 118 0.77 -15.51 23.61
N ILE A 119 1.28 -16.72 23.91
CA ILE A 119 1.00 -17.42 25.17
C ILE A 119 1.58 -16.65 26.35
N ASP A 120 2.83 -16.19 26.25
CA ASP A 120 3.51 -15.46 27.33
C ASP A 120 2.78 -14.14 27.68
N LYS A 121 2.29 -13.41 26.66
CA LYS A 121 1.46 -12.20 26.89
C LYS A 121 0.14 -12.52 27.58
N LEU A 122 -0.47 -13.65 27.27
CA LEU A 122 -1.75 -14.06 27.86
C LEU A 122 -1.58 -14.41 29.35
N LEU A 123 -0.46 -15.02 29.72
CA LEU A 123 -0.11 -15.31 31.11
C LEU A 123 0.13 -14.03 31.94
N ASN A 124 0.78 -13.02 31.35
CA ASN A 124 1.01 -11.73 32.02
C ASN A 124 -0.29 -10.95 32.27
N VAL A 125 -1.26 -11.01 31.35
CA VAL A 125 -2.57 -10.34 31.54
C VAL A 125 -3.37 -11.02 32.66
N ILE A 126 -3.31 -12.35 32.77
CA ILE A 126 -4.02 -13.11 33.82
C ILE A 126 -3.38 -12.91 35.21
N SER A 127 -2.11 -12.51 35.29
CA SER A 127 -1.41 -12.32 36.56
C SER A 127 -1.47 -10.89 37.11
N GLU A 128 -2.05 -9.96 36.36
CA GLU A 128 -2.31 -8.58 36.77
C GLU A 128 -3.79 -8.31 37.17
N GLU A 129 -4.66 -9.33 37.10
CA GLU A 129 -6.03 -9.36 37.66
C GLU A 129 -6.08 -10.10 39.01
#